data_AF-A0A0F8XJX8-F1
#
_entry.id   AF-A0A0F8XJX8-F1
#
_cell.length_a   1.000
_cell.length_b   1.000
_cell.length_c   1.000
_cell.angle_alpha   90.00
_cell.angle_beta   90.00
_cell.angle_gamma   90.00
#
_symmetry.space_group_name_H-M   'P 1'
#
loop_
_entity.id
_entity.type
_entity.pdbx_description
1 polymer ?
#
loop_
_entity_poly.entity_id
_entity_poly.type
_entity_poly.pdbx_seq_one_letter_code
_entity_poly.pdbx_strand_id
1 'polypeptide(L)'
;MDKSEMGKKSRAAGQRFELKVRKDLESKRWIVDKWTNNVELMCSHKQKCCGKLHPAKSNRFNMRSTGFPDFIAFKVKYIIYATENLCEVIAVEVKTNGYLSKTEKDKCRWYLLSNIFSKIFIASKGDKKIVYKEFEASKNRSHGLQTSHERRKKK
;
A
#
# COMPACT_ATOMS: atom_id res chain seq x y z
N MET A 1 5.78 -28.99 18.95
CA MET A 1 4.68 -28.12 18.50
C MET A 1 4.45 -28.40 17.03
N ASP A 2 3.22 -28.72 16.63
CA ASP A 2 2.92 -29.06 15.24
C ASP A 2 2.98 -27.81 14.33
N LYS A 3 3.36 -27.99 13.06
CA LYS A 3 3.45 -26.92 12.05
C LYS A 3 2.11 -26.18 11.90
N SER A 4 0.99 -26.88 12.06
CA SER A 4 -0.36 -26.30 12.05
C SER A 4 -0.58 -25.30 13.18
N GLU A 5 -0.19 -25.65 14.40
CA GLU A 5 -0.32 -24.79 15.58
C GLU A 5 0.58 -23.55 15.47
N MET A 6 1.81 -23.73 14.99
CA MET A 6 2.73 -22.63 14.74
C MET A 6 2.15 -21.63 13.71
N GLY A 7 1.53 -22.14 12.65
CA GLY A 7 0.84 -21.32 11.65
C GLY A 7 -0.36 -20.56 12.22
N LYS A 8 -1.14 -21.16 13.13
CA LYS A 8 -2.24 -20.49 13.83
C LYS A 8 -1.74 -19.36 14.74
N LYS A 9 -0.69 -19.63 15.53
CA LYS A 9 -0.07 -18.64 16.42
C LYS A 9 0.51 -17.45 15.64
N SER A 10 1.20 -17.72 14.54
CA SER A 10 1.76 -16.69 13.67
C SER A 10 0.68 -15.79 13.06
N ARG A 11 -0.40 -16.38 12.51
CA ARG A 11 -1.54 -15.63 11.98
C ARG A 11 -2.20 -14.76 13.04
N ALA A 12 -2.46 -15.30 14.23
CA ALA A 12 -3.05 -14.54 15.32
C ALA A 12 -2.14 -13.39 15.79
N ALA A 13 -0.82 -13.62 15.84
CA ALA A 13 0.15 -12.56 16.16
C ALA A 13 0.19 -11.47 15.08
N GLY A 14 0.09 -11.83 13.79
CA GLY A 14 -0.03 -10.90 12.68
C GLY A 14 -1.27 -10.02 12.79
N GLN A 15 -2.44 -10.63 12.99
CA GLN A 15 -3.72 -9.91 13.17
C GLN A 15 -3.69 -8.96 14.37
N ARG A 16 -3.11 -9.37 15.51
CA ARG A 16 -2.94 -8.49 16.67
C ARG A 16 -2.05 -7.30 16.35
N PHE A 17 -0.98 -7.52 15.60
CA PHE A 17 -0.06 -6.44 15.22
C PHE A 17 -0.71 -5.47 14.22
N GLU A 18 -1.42 -5.99 13.23
CA GLU A 18 -2.23 -5.20 12.30
C GLU A 18 -3.25 -4.30 13.03
N LEU A 19 -3.98 -4.85 14.01
CA LEU A 19 -4.91 -4.07 14.83
C LEU A 19 -4.19 -2.98 15.64
N LYS A 20 -2.98 -3.26 16.14
CA LYS A 20 -2.15 -2.27 16.85
C LYS A 20 -1.75 -1.12 15.92
N VAL A 21 -1.37 -1.42 14.67
CA VAL A 21 -1.03 -0.41 13.65
C VAL A 21 -2.23 0.48 13.34
N ARG A 22 -3.42 -0.11 13.14
CA ARG A 22 -4.66 0.66 12.93
C ARG A 22 -4.90 1.64 14.07
N LYS A 23 -4.91 1.16 15.32
CA LYS A 23 -5.16 2.00 16.50
C LYS A 23 -4.14 3.14 16.64
N ASP A 24 -2.88 2.88 16.30
CA ASP A 24 -1.81 3.88 16.33
C ASP A 24 -1.95 4.94 15.22
N LEU A 25 -2.42 4.57 14.03
CA LEU A 25 -2.74 5.54 12.97
C LEU A 25 -3.97 6.38 13.33
N GLU A 26 -5.03 5.75 13.84
CA GLU A 26 -6.25 6.41 14.28
C GLU A 26 -5.96 7.41 15.42
N SER A 27 -5.10 7.07 16.39
CA SER A 27 -4.69 7.99 17.46
C SER A 27 -3.90 9.20 16.94
N LYS A 28 -3.27 9.09 15.78
CA LYS A 28 -2.59 10.18 15.05
C LYS A 28 -3.53 10.97 14.13
N ARG A 29 -4.84 10.76 14.27
CA ARG A 29 -5.92 11.39 13.49
C ARG A 29 -5.89 11.04 12.00
N TRP A 30 -5.47 9.82 11.68
CA TRP A 30 -5.71 9.24 10.35
C TRP A 30 -7.07 8.55 10.34
N ILE A 31 -7.81 8.70 9.24
CA ILE A 31 -8.94 7.82 8.95
C ILE A 31 -8.36 6.59 8.24
N VAL A 32 -8.65 5.39 8.73
CA VAL A 32 -8.02 4.15 8.28
C VAL A 32 -9.08 3.16 7.85
N ASP A 33 -8.89 2.56 6.68
CA ASP A 33 -9.73 1.45 6.20
C ASP A 33 -8.88 0.28 5.67
N LYS A 34 -9.46 -0.93 5.63
CA LYS A 34 -8.82 -2.06 4.95
C LYS A 34 -8.88 -1.80 3.45
N TRP A 35 -7.75 -1.94 2.79
CA TRP A 35 -7.74 -1.89 1.34
C TRP A 35 -8.23 -3.23 0.77
N THR A 36 -9.20 -3.17 -0.13
CA THR A 36 -9.93 -4.33 -0.67
C THR A 36 -9.62 -4.61 -2.14
N ASN A 37 -8.63 -3.92 -2.72
CA ASN A 37 -8.17 -4.19 -4.08
C ASN A 37 -6.81 -4.89 -4.08
N ASN A 38 -6.54 -5.67 -5.11
CA ASN A 38 -5.23 -6.20 -5.43
C ASN A 38 -4.73 -5.62 -6.75
N VAL A 39 -3.42 -5.74 -6.95
CA VAL A 39 -2.76 -5.37 -8.21
C VAL A 39 -2.38 -6.64 -8.94
N GLU A 40 -2.83 -6.76 -10.17
CA GLU A 40 -2.28 -7.72 -11.14
C GLU A 40 -1.19 -7.00 -11.92
N LEU A 41 0.05 -7.46 -11.77
CA LEU A 41 1.21 -6.89 -12.47
C LEU A 41 1.39 -7.63 -13.79
N MET A 42 1.32 -6.88 -14.89
CA MET A 42 1.60 -7.35 -16.24
C MET A 42 2.98 -6.83 -16.62
N CYS A 43 4.01 -7.61 -16.31
CA CYS A 43 5.37 -7.28 -16.75
C CYS A 43 5.69 -8.09 -17.99
N SER A 44 6.00 -7.44 -19.12
CA SER A 44 6.72 -8.10 -20.22
C SER A 44 8.22 -7.95 -19.96
N HIS A 45 9.04 -8.93 -20.38
CA HIS A 45 10.48 -8.98 -20.13
C HIS A 45 11.29 -7.76 -20.66
N LYS A 46 10.65 -6.83 -21.38
CA LYS A 46 11.29 -5.67 -22.01
C LYS A 46 10.57 -4.33 -21.80
N GLN A 47 9.46 -4.25 -21.04
CA GLN A 47 8.65 -3.03 -20.97
C GLN A 47 8.14 -2.68 -19.57
N LYS A 48 7.92 -1.36 -19.39
CA LYS A 48 7.28 -0.67 -18.26
C LYS A 48 6.25 -1.55 -17.54
N CYS A 49 6.42 -1.78 -16.24
CA CYS A 49 5.46 -2.54 -15.44
C CYS A 49 4.08 -1.88 -15.55
N CYS A 50 3.18 -2.46 -16.35
CA CYS A 50 1.78 -2.09 -16.32
C CYS A 50 1.06 -2.99 -15.31
N GLY A 51 -0.07 -2.51 -14.80
CA GLY A 51 -0.82 -3.21 -13.80
C GLY A 51 -2.26 -2.74 -13.77
N LYS A 52 -3.13 -3.56 -13.20
CA LYS A 52 -4.56 -3.28 -13.09
C LYS A 52 -5.05 -3.62 -11.70
N LEU A 53 -5.91 -2.76 -11.16
CA LEU A 53 -6.65 -3.06 -9.94
C LEU A 53 -7.73 -4.09 -10.23
N HIS A 54 -7.82 -5.08 -9.36
CA HIS A 54 -8.94 -6.00 -9.31
C HIS A 54 -9.43 -6.12 -7.87
N PRO A 55 -10.75 -6.29 -7.66
CA PRO A 55 -11.27 -6.58 -6.34
C PRO A 55 -10.59 -7.81 -5.73
N ALA A 56 -10.24 -7.74 -4.45
CA ALA A 56 -9.75 -8.90 -3.73
C ALA A 56 -10.85 -9.97 -3.74
N LYS A 57 -10.48 -11.21 -4.09
CA LYS A 57 -11.44 -12.32 -4.23
C LYS A 57 -11.98 -12.73 -2.87
N SER A 58 -13.17 -12.29 -2.50
CA SER A 58 -13.87 -12.80 -1.31
C SER A 58 -14.27 -14.25 -1.57
N ASN A 59 -13.68 -15.21 -0.86
CA ASN A 59 -14.15 -16.60 -0.95
C ASN A 59 -15.33 -16.78 0.01
N ARG A 60 -16.32 -17.61 -0.35
CA ARG A 60 -17.57 -17.81 0.42
C ARG A 60 -17.33 -18.29 1.86
N PHE A 61 -16.14 -18.84 2.13
CA PHE A 61 -15.66 -19.32 3.43
C PHE A 61 -14.56 -18.45 4.08
N ASN A 62 -14.10 -17.41 3.39
CA ASN A 62 -13.08 -16.46 3.87
C ASN A 62 -13.58 -15.05 3.57
N MET A 63 -14.42 -14.50 4.46
CA MET A 63 -15.06 -13.18 4.34
C MET A 63 -14.10 -11.98 4.30
N ARG A 64 -12.78 -12.19 4.31
CA ARG A 64 -11.77 -11.13 4.30
C ARG A 64 -10.60 -11.51 3.41
N SER A 65 -10.80 -11.50 2.09
CA SER A 65 -9.65 -11.37 1.20
C SER A 65 -9.07 -9.98 1.40
N THR A 66 -7.96 -9.89 2.11
CA THR A 66 -7.24 -8.64 2.29
C THR A 66 -6.63 -8.26 0.94
N GLY A 67 -6.91 -7.05 0.46
CA GLY A 67 -6.21 -6.48 -0.67
C GLY A 67 -4.71 -6.34 -0.37
N PHE A 68 -4.01 -5.70 -1.28
CA PHE A 68 -2.65 -5.22 -1.03
C PHE A 68 -2.60 -3.75 -1.40
N PRO A 69 -2.21 -2.83 -0.50
CA PRO A 69 -1.63 -3.07 0.83
C PRO A 69 -2.65 -3.45 1.92
N ASP A 70 -2.23 -3.62 3.17
CA ASP A 70 -3.15 -3.92 4.29
C ASP A 70 -4.16 -2.82 4.59
N PHE A 71 -3.74 -1.56 4.56
CA PHE A 71 -4.56 -0.39 4.85
C PHE A 71 -4.40 0.73 3.83
N ILE A 72 -5.49 1.45 3.65
CA ILE A 72 -5.48 2.84 3.18
C ILE A 72 -5.68 3.74 4.39
N ALA A 73 -4.91 4.81 4.48
CA ALA A 73 -5.10 5.83 5.49
C ALA A 73 -5.10 7.21 4.83
N PHE A 74 -6.02 8.08 5.25
CA PHE A 74 -6.10 9.41 4.69
C PHE A 74 -6.38 10.48 5.74
N LYS A 75 -5.93 11.70 5.43
CA LYS A 75 -6.10 12.87 6.28
C LYS A 75 -6.36 14.10 5.43
N VAL A 76 -7.38 14.86 5.81
CA VAL A 76 -7.67 16.15 5.20
C VAL A 76 -6.64 17.17 5.70
N LYS A 77 -5.95 17.83 4.77
CA LYS A 77 -5.08 18.97 5.02
C LYS A 77 -5.81 20.24 4.58
N TYR A 78 -6.07 21.11 5.55
CA TYR A 78 -6.55 22.46 5.29
C TYR A 78 -5.35 23.34 4.95
N ILE A 79 -5.37 23.98 3.78
CA ILE A 79 -4.40 25.01 3.42
C ILE A 79 -5.14 26.34 3.49
N ILE A 80 -4.71 27.22 4.40
CA ILE A 80 -5.37 28.48 4.73
C ILE A 80 -5.51 29.41 3.50
N TYR A 81 -4.64 29.25 2.49
CA TYR A 81 -4.62 30.07 1.27
C TYR A 81 -5.05 29.32 0.00
N ALA A 82 -5.45 28.05 0.10
CA ALA A 82 -5.98 27.32 -1.03
C ALA A 82 -7.51 27.31 -0.95
N THR A 83 -8.18 27.56 -2.07
CA THR A 83 -9.64 27.40 -2.19
C THR A 83 -10.08 25.93 -2.19
N GLU A 84 -9.15 24.98 -2.04
CA GLU A 84 -9.37 23.55 -2.16
C GLU A 84 -8.76 22.77 -0.98
N ASN A 85 -9.48 21.76 -0.51
CA ASN A 85 -8.99 20.83 0.50
C ASN A 85 -8.07 19.80 -0.16
N LEU A 86 -6.84 19.66 0.34
CA LEU A 86 -5.95 18.57 -0.10
C LEU A 86 -6.14 17.35 0.81
N CYS A 87 -6.37 16.19 0.20
CA CYS A 87 -6.37 14.93 0.93
C CYS A 87 -5.00 14.25 0.77
N GLU A 88 -4.30 14.00 1.88
CA GLU A 88 -3.16 13.11 1.86
C GLU A 88 -3.65 11.67 1.99
N VAL A 89 -3.48 10.88 0.92
CA VAL A 89 -3.88 9.47 0.88
C VAL A 89 -2.62 8.60 0.85
N ILE A 90 -2.37 7.89 1.95
CA ILE A 90 -1.25 6.98 2.10
C ILE A 90 -1.72 5.54 2.13
N ALA A 91 -0.81 4.65 1.80
CA ALA A 91 -0.97 3.22 1.94
C ALA A 91 -0.07 2.71 3.07
N VAL A 92 -0.52 1.70 3.82
CA VAL A 92 0.27 1.10 4.89
C VAL A 92 0.24 -0.42 4.76
N GLU A 93 1.42 -1.01 4.63
CA GLU A 93 1.64 -2.46 4.60
C GLU A 93 2.26 -2.92 5.92
N VAL A 94 1.67 -3.94 6.55
CA VAL A 94 2.08 -4.40 7.88
C VAL A 94 2.97 -5.63 7.78
N LYS A 95 4.23 -5.47 8.16
CA LYS A 95 5.22 -6.56 8.19
C LYS A 95 5.89 -6.59 9.55
N THR A 96 5.64 -7.65 10.32
CA THR A 96 6.27 -7.82 11.65
C THR A 96 7.81 -7.73 11.57
N ASN A 97 8.41 -8.27 10.50
CA ASN A 97 9.85 -8.23 10.23
C ASN A 97 10.31 -6.98 9.45
N GLY A 98 9.38 -6.15 8.95
CA GLY A 98 9.68 -4.96 8.15
C GLY A 98 10.14 -5.21 6.72
N TYR A 99 10.06 -6.44 6.21
CA TYR A 99 10.52 -6.77 4.85
C TYR A 99 9.37 -7.12 3.92
N LEU A 100 9.40 -6.52 2.73
CA LEU A 100 8.52 -6.87 1.61
C LEU A 100 9.18 -7.93 0.73
N SER A 101 8.37 -8.86 0.22
CA SER A 101 8.74 -9.76 -0.88
C SER A 101 8.95 -8.97 -2.18
N LYS A 102 9.60 -9.60 -3.17
CA LYS A 102 9.83 -8.97 -4.49
C LYS A 102 8.52 -8.50 -5.14
N THR A 103 7.50 -9.36 -5.13
CA THR A 103 6.17 -9.06 -5.68
C THR A 103 5.50 -7.88 -4.97
N GLU A 104 5.57 -7.83 -3.63
CA GLU A 104 5.02 -6.71 -2.86
C GLU A 104 5.72 -5.39 -3.17
N LYS A 105 7.05 -5.41 -3.30
CA LYS A 105 7.83 -4.23 -3.74
C LYS A 105 7.39 -3.76 -5.12
N ASP A 106 7.15 -4.67 -6.06
CA ASP A 106 6.71 -4.33 -7.41
C ASP A 106 5.29 -3.75 -7.41
N LYS A 107 4.39 -4.26 -6.56
CA LYS A 107 3.06 -3.66 -6.35
C LYS A 107 3.16 -2.26 -5.76
N CYS A 108 4.00 -2.05 -4.73
CA CYS A 108 4.23 -0.72 -4.16
C CYS A 108 4.77 0.28 -5.19
N ARG A 109 5.75 -0.14 -6.00
CA ARG A 109 6.26 0.68 -7.11
C ARG A 109 5.16 1.06 -8.08
N TRP A 110 4.34 0.11 -8.50
CA TRP A 110 3.24 0.37 -9.42
C TRP A 110 2.23 1.37 -8.84
N TYR A 111 1.86 1.23 -7.57
CA TYR A 111 0.95 2.16 -6.89
C TYR A 111 1.47 3.61 -6.86
N LEU A 112 2.75 3.78 -6.53
CA LEU A 112 3.39 5.11 -6.49
C LEU A 112 3.52 5.69 -7.90
N LEU A 113 3.96 4.90 -8.88
CA LEU A 113 4.10 5.35 -10.28
C LEU A 113 2.76 5.69 -10.94
N SER A 114 1.67 5.08 -10.47
CA SER A 114 0.31 5.34 -10.95
C SER A 114 -0.41 6.45 -10.17
N ASN A 115 0.28 7.12 -9.22
CA ASN A 115 -0.28 8.18 -8.37
C ASN A 115 -1.56 7.77 -7.61
N ILE A 116 -1.71 6.48 -7.27
CA ILE A 116 -2.86 6.01 -6.47
C ILE A 116 -2.68 6.40 -5.00
N PHE A 117 -1.46 6.29 -4.49
CA PHE A 117 -1.08 6.70 -3.15
C PHE A 117 0.05 7.72 -3.24
N SER A 118 0.01 8.74 -2.38
CA SER A 118 1.10 9.72 -2.29
C SER A 118 2.35 9.11 -1.67
N LYS A 119 2.15 8.23 -0.69
CA LYS A 119 3.21 7.51 0.03
C LYS A 119 2.75 6.12 0.40
N ILE A 120 3.73 5.24 0.59
CA ILE A 120 3.51 3.91 1.14
C ILE A 120 4.43 3.72 2.34
N PHE A 121 3.87 3.36 3.49
CA PHE A 121 4.64 3.03 4.69
C PHE A 121 4.63 1.52 4.94
N ILE A 122 5.79 0.99 5.34
CA ILE A 122 5.94 -0.36 5.86
C ILE A 122 5.95 -0.24 7.39
N ALA A 123 4.88 -0.72 8.02
CA ALA A 123 4.76 -0.75 9.48
C ALA A 123 5.36 -2.04 10.03
N SER A 124 6.31 -1.93 10.97
CA SER A 124 7.00 -3.05 11.59
C SER A 124 7.14 -2.90 13.11
N LYS A 125 7.45 -4.01 13.78
CA LYS A 125 7.70 -3.98 15.22
C LYS A 125 9.06 -3.34 15.48
N GLY A 126 9.07 -2.26 16.26
CA GLY A 126 10.25 -1.84 17.03
C GLY A 126 10.15 -2.33 18.47
N ASP A 127 11.14 -1.99 19.30
CA ASP A 127 11.24 -2.48 20.67
C ASP A 127 10.01 -2.16 21.52
N LYS A 128 9.57 -0.89 21.50
CA LYS A 128 8.42 -0.41 22.29
C LYS A 128 7.31 0.21 21.43
N LYS A 129 7.64 0.63 20.20
CA LYS A 129 6.74 1.37 19.30
C LYS A 129 6.68 0.73 17.92
N ILE A 130 5.65 1.11 17.16
CA ILE A 130 5.58 0.76 15.74
C ILE A 130 6.58 1.65 14.99
N VAL A 131 7.36 1.04 14.11
CA VAL A 131 8.27 1.74 13.20
C VAL A 131 7.57 1.82 11.84
N TYR A 132 7.54 3.01 11.27
CA TYR A 132 7.03 3.26 9.92
C TYR A 132 8.21 3.63 9.03
N LYS A 133 8.50 2.80 8.04
CA LYS A 133 9.52 3.09 7.02
C LYS A 133 8.83 3.44 5.71
N GLU A 134 9.14 4.61 5.15
CA GLU A 134 8.63 4.98 3.83
C GLU A 134 9.24 4.05 2.78
N PHE A 135 8.40 3.55 1.87
CA PHE A 135 8.85 2.75 0.74
C PHE A 135 9.35 3.67 -0.36
N GLU A 136 10.65 3.63 -0.60
CA GLU A 136 11.28 4.34 -1.70
C GLU A 136 11.27 3.46 -2.95
N ALA A 137 10.52 3.88 -3.97
CA ALA A 137 10.67 3.34 -5.30
C ALA A 137 12.06 3.74 -5.80
N SER A 138 13.04 2.83 -5.70
CA SER A 138 14.39 3.03 -6.21
C SER A 138 14.34 3.65 -7.61
N LYS A 139 14.77 4.91 -7.75
CA LYS A 139 14.84 5.67 -9.01
C LYS A 139 15.93 5.08 -9.92
N ASN A 140 15.77 3.86 -10.41
CA ASN A 140 16.66 3.32 -11.44
C ASN A 140 15.81 2.88 -12.64
N ARG A 141 16.00 3.61 -13.75
CA ARG A 141 15.35 3.58 -15.09
C ARG A 141 14.26 4.63 -15.34
N SER A 142 14.61 5.89 -15.11
CA SER A 142 14.08 7.02 -15.89
C SER A 142 14.67 7.02 -17.30
N HIS A 143 14.18 6.14 -18.17
CA HIS A 143 14.23 6.35 -19.62
C HIS A 143 12.84 6.07 -20.19
N GLY A 144 12.18 7.14 -20.64
CA GLY A 144 10.94 7.07 -21.42
C GLY A 144 9.64 7.29 -20.63
N LEU A 145 9.45 8.47 -20.04
CA LEU A 145 8.12 9.00 -19.72
C LEU A 145 7.96 10.37 -20.37
N GLN A 146 7.73 10.37 -21.69
CA GLN A 146 6.89 11.41 -22.30
C GLN A 146 5.46 10.91 -22.24
N THR A 147 4.62 11.58 -21.45
CA THR A 147 3.18 11.38 -21.42
C THR A 147 2.58 11.91 -22.72
N SER A 148 1.91 11.03 -23.46
CA SER A 148 1.22 11.29 -24.73
C SER A 148 -0.12 12.03 -24.56
N HIS A 149 -0.16 13.03 -23.67
CA HIS A 149 -1.37 13.84 -23.40
C HIS A 149 -1.24 15.30 -23.83
N GLU A 150 -0.42 15.59 -24.85
CA GLU A 150 -0.33 16.91 -25.46
C GLU A 150 -0.36 16.85 -27.01
N ARG A 151 -1.29 16.05 -27.55
CA ARG A 151 -1.65 16.08 -28.99
C ARG A 151 -3.16 16.12 -29.18
N ARG A 152 -3.83 17.05 -28.50
CA ARG A 152 -5.20 17.50 -28.83
C ARG A 152 -5.32 18.98 -28.47
N LYS A 153 -4.68 19.83 -29.27
CA LYS A 153 -4.97 21.27 -29.44
C LYS A 153 -3.94 21.85 -30.42
N LYS A 154 -4.17 21.60 -31.71
CA LYS A 154 -3.71 22.37 -32.88
C LYS A 154 -4.00 21.54 -34.12
N LYS A 155 -5.21 21.69 -34.64
CA LYS A 155 -5.56 21.76 -36.04
C LYS A 155 -6.95 22.36 -36.12
#